data_AF-A0A164JIX9-F1
#
_entry.id   AF-A0A164JIX9-F1
#
_cell.length_a   1.000
_cell.length_b   1.000
_cell.length_c   1.000
_cell.angle_alpha   90.00
_cell.angle_beta   90.00
_cell.angle_gamma   90.00
#
_symmetry.space_group_name_H-M   'P 1'
#
loop_
_entity.id
_entity.type
_entity.pdbx_description
1 polymer ?
#
loop_
_entity_poly.entity_id
_entity_poly.type
_entity_poly.pdbx_seq_one_letter_code
_entity_poly.pdbx_strand_id
1 'polypeptide(L)'
;MAFSKQELRKVISIYPGREVKKGLESLYKKVEKHLSDEGNLLQVVWRAMQEEFIRQYKSLEDMIQRCYPGSLITLDFSMSDILEYFSDIARSH
;
A
#
# COMPACT_ATOMS: atom_id res chain seq x y z
N MET A 1 10.79 25.70 -6.00
CA MET A 1 11.38 24.52 -6.67
C MET A 1 10.25 23.84 -7.43
N ALA A 2 10.39 23.62 -8.73
CA ALA A 2 9.38 22.90 -9.52
C ALA A 2 9.86 21.45 -9.69
N PHE A 3 9.15 20.50 -9.09
CA PHE A 3 9.44 19.08 -9.28
C PHE A 3 8.88 18.61 -10.64
N SER A 4 9.53 17.64 -11.30
CA SER A 4 9.08 17.16 -12.63
C SER A 4 7.80 16.32 -12.50
N LYS A 5 6.71 16.77 -13.14
CA LYS A 5 5.44 16.02 -13.22
C LYS A 5 5.59 14.72 -14.01
N GLN A 6 6.45 14.73 -15.03
CA GLN A 6 6.68 13.58 -15.89
C GLN A 6 7.40 12.46 -15.14
N GLU A 7 8.39 12.80 -14.32
CA GLU A 7 9.10 11.80 -13.51
C GLU A 7 8.19 11.19 -12.44
N LEU A 8 7.33 11.99 -11.79
CA LEU A 8 6.34 11.45 -10.85
C LEU A 8 5.41 10.43 -11.55
N ARG A 9 4.88 10.77 -12.74
CA ARG A 9 4.03 9.84 -13.50
C ARG A 9 4.76 8.54 -13.87
N LYS A 10 6.02 8.61 -14.26
CA LYS A 10 6.84 7.42 -14.54
C LYS A 10 6.97 6.54 -13.30
N VAL A 11 7.30 7.11 -12.15
CA VAL A 11 7.44 6.35 -10.89
C VAL A 11 6.12 5.68 -10.52
N ILE A 12 5.00 6.41 -10.55
CA ILE A 12 3.69 5.86 -10.23
C ILE A 12 3.34 4.68 -11.16
N SER A 13 3.67 4.78 -12.46
CA SER A 13 3.37 3.73 -13.43
C SER A 13 4.13 2.41 -13.20
N ILE A 14 5.24 2.43 -12.45
CA ILE A 14 6.01 1.23 -12.10
C ILE A 14 5.34 0.46 -10.95
N TYR A 15 4.46 1.10 -10.19
CA TYR A 15 3.76 0.50 -9.04
C TYR A 15 2.23 0.53 -9.22
N PRO A 16 1.67 -0.14 -10.25
CA PRO A 16 0.23 -0.25 -10.39
C PRO A 16 -0.37 -1.07 -9.24
N GLY A 17 -1.67 -0.93 -9.00
CA GLY A 17 -2.36 -1.59 -7.88
C GLY A 17 -2.13 -3.12 -7.83
N ARG A 18 -2.01 -3.76 -9.00
CA ARG A 18 -1.68 -5.19 -9.12
C ARG A 18 -0.33 -5.56 -8.50
N GLU A 19 0.72 -4.78 -8.78
CA GLU A 19 2.05 -5.04 -8.22
C GLU A 19 2.08 -4.77 -6.72
N VAL A 20 1.31 -3.76 -6.27
CA VAL A 20 1.11 -3.50 -4.84
C VAL A 20 0.44 -4.70 -4.15
N LYS A 21 -0.67 -5.22 -4.69
CA LYS A 21 -1.36 -6.40 -4.15
C LYS A 21 -0.44 -7.62 -4.06
N LYS A 22 0.33 -7.90 -5.12
CA LYS A 22 1.32 -8.99 -5.17
C LYS A 22 2.43 -8.82 -4.11
N GLY A 23 2.86 -7.58 -3.88
CA GLY A 23 3.79 -7.24 -2.80
C GLY A 23 3.21 -7.55 -1.41
N LEU A 24 1.95 -7.17 -1.19
CA LEU A 24 1.24 -7.46 0.07
C LEU A 24 1.03 -8.98 0.29
N GLU A 25 0.70 -9.75 -0.74
CA GLU A 25 0.62 -11.22 -0.66
C GLU A 25 1.96 -11.85 -0.24
N SER A 26 3.06 -11.37 -0.82
CA SER A 26 4.40 -11.84 -0.48
C SER A 26 4.77 -11.46 0.96
N LEU A 27 4.35 -10.28 1.40
CA LEU A 27 4.54 -9.80 2.76
C LEU A 27 3.76 -10.65 3.77
N TYR A 28 2.50 -10.97 3.48
CA TYR A 28 1.67 -11.85 4.31
C TYR A 28 2.33 -13.21 4.52
N LYS A 29 2.73 -13.89 3.44
CA LYS A 29 3.42 -15.19 3.51
C LYS A 29 4.71 -15.12 4.31
N LYS A 30 5.45 -14.01 4.21
CA LYS A 30 6.66 -13.81 5.00
C LYS A 30 6.35 -13.67 6.49
N VAL A 31 5.30 -12.93 6.83
CA VAL A 31 4.86 -12.74 8.22
C VAL A 31 4.38 -14.06 8.81
N GLU A 32 3.49 -14.76 8.10
CA GLU A 32 2.99 -16.09 8.45
C GLU A 32 4.14 -17.07 8.74
N LYS A 33 5.15 -17.13 7.86
CA LYS A 33 6.30 -18.05 8.02
C LYS A 33 7.21 -17.74 9.22
N HIS A 34 7.26 -16.50 9.70
CA HIS A 34 8.20 -16.07 10.74
C HIS A 34 7.53 -15.72 12.07
N LEU A 35 6.20 -15.82 12.16
CA LEU A 35 5.47 -15.67 13.42
C LEU A 35 5.28 -17.01 14.10
N SER A 36 5.23 -16.99 15.43
CA SER A 36 4.82 -18.14 16.23
C SER A 36 3.32 -18.40 16.04
N ASP A 37 2.94 -19.67 16.06
CA ASP A 37 1.54 -20.12 16.04
C ASP A 37 0.82 -19.85 17.38
N GLU A 38 1.54 -19.41 18.41
CA GLU A 38 0.96 -19.13 19.72
C GLU A 38 0.12 -17.85 19.71
N GLY A 39 -1.20 -18.02 19.79
CA GLY A 39 -2.17 -16.93 19.86
C GLY A 39 -2.50 -16.30 18.49
N ASN A 40 -3.32 -15.26 18.49
CA ASN A 40 -3.76 -14.59 17.25
C ASN A 40 -2.71 -13.56 16.74
N LEU A 41 -1.42 -13.83 16.92
CA LEU A 41 -0.32 -12.90 16.60
C LEU A 41 -0.35 -12.47 15.13
N LEU A 42 -0.61 -13.39 14.21
CA LEU A 42 -0.72 -13.08 12.78
C LEU A 42 -1.78 -12.02 12.50
N GLN A 43 -2.97 -12.13 13.10
CA GLN A 43 -4.05 -11.16 12.92
C GLN A 43 -3.67 -9.78 13.47
N VAL A 44 -3.02 -9.74 14.63
CA VAL A 44 -2.58 -8.50 15.26
C VAL A 44 -1.52 -7.80 14.41
N VAL A 45 -0.51 -8.55 13.95
CA VAL A 45 0.57 -8.03 13.11
C VAL A 45 0.01 -7.57 11.76
N TRP A 46 -0.86 -8.36 11.13
CA TRP A 46 -1.45 -8.01 9.84
C TRP A 46 -2.29 -6.74 9.91
N ARG A 47 -3.06 -6.55 10.99
CA ARG A 47 -3.78 -5.30 11.24
C ARG A 47 -2.84 -4.11 11.41
N ALA A 48 -1.75 -4.27 12.17
CA ALA A 48 -0.76 -3.20 12.34
C ALA A 48 -0.10 -2.82 10.99
N MET A 49 0.16 -3.81 10.13
CA MET A 49 0.67 -3.56 8.77
C MET A 49 -0.33 -2.82 7.90
N GLN A 50 -1.63 -3.16 7.98
CA GLN A 50 -2.68 -2.43 7.29
C GLN A 50 -2.72 -0.96 7.71
N GLU A 51 -2.68 -0.69 9.01
CA GLU A 51 -2.68 0.66 9.57
C GLU A 51 -1.45 1.48 9.13
N GLU A 52 -0.27 0.86 9.10
CA GLU A 52 0.96 1.49 8.60
C GLU A 52 0.88 1.76 7.09
N PHE A 53 0.41 0.81 6.29
CA PHE A 53 0.29 0.98 4.85
C PHE A 53 -0.68 2.12 4.48
N ILE A 54 -1.81 2.20 5.20
CA ILE A 54 -2.78 3.30 5.07
C ILE A 54 -2.13 4.65 5.39
N ARG A 55 -1.28 4.71 6.43
CA ARG A 55 -0.56 5.93 6.82
C ARG A 55 0.43 6.36 5.73
N GLN A 56 1.18 5.41 5.17
CA GLN A 56 2.12 5.67 4.08
C GLN A 56 1.40 6.15 2.83
N TYR A 57 0.30 5.50 2.44
CA TYR A 57 -0.55 5.93 1.33
C TYR A 57 -1.02 7.39 1.51
N LYS A 58 -1.57 7.73 2.67
CA LYS A 58 -2.01 9.11 2.97
C LYS A 58 -0.86 10.11 2.91
N SER A 59 0.31 9.75 3.41
CA SER A 59 1.51 10.60 3.35
C SER A 59 1.98 10.82 1.91
N LEU A 60 1.89 9.81 1.04
CA LEU A 60 2.23 9.93 -0.38
C LEU A 60 1.24 10.85 -1.10
N GLU A 61 -0.06 10.68 -0.87
CA GLU A 61 -1.10 11.54 -1.43
C GLU A 61 -0.93 13.00 -0.98
N ASP A 62 -0.68 13.27 0.31
CA ASP A 62 -0.37 14.63 0.82
C ASP A 62 0.86 15.23 0.13
N MET A 63 1.93 14.45 -0.01
CA MET A 63 3.16 14.90 -0.68
C MET A 63 2.92 15.21 -2.15
N ILE A 64 2.16 14.38 -2.87
CA ILE A 64 1.79 14.63 -4.28
C ILE A 64 0.99 15.93 -4.39
N GLN A 65 -0.01 16.15 -3.52
CA GLN A 65 -0.82 17.35 -3.54
C GLN A 65 -0.02 18.62 -3.24
N ARG A 66 0.91 18.57 -2.28
CA ARG A 66 1.77 19.70 -1.89
C ARG A 66 2.80 20.06 -2.98
N CYS A 67 3.40 19.05 -3.60
CA CYS A 67 4.45 19.25 -4.60
C CYS A 67 3.88 19.51 -6.01
N TYR A 68 2.65 19.05 -6.29
CA TYR A 68 2.03 19.10 -7.61
C TYR A 68 0.54 19.52 -7.55
N PRO A 69 0.23 20.69 -6.99
CA PRO A 69 -1.15 21.16 -6.88
C PRO A 69 -1.79 21.31 -8.26
N GLY A 70 -3.06 20.90 -8.38
CA GLY A 70 -3.84 20.96 -9.62
C GLY A 70 -3.33 20.08 -10.77
N SER A 71 -2.39 19.16 -10.50
CA SER A 71 -1.81 18.29 -11.54
C SER A 71 -2.67 17.11 -11.95
N LEU A 72 -3.71 16.79 -11.16
CA LEU A 72 -4.55 15.60 -11.30
C LEU A 72 -3.71 14.31 -11.38
N ILE A 73 -2.54 14.29 -10.74
CA ILE A 73 -1.72 13.08 -10.58
C ILE A 73 -2.19 12.40 -9.30
N THR A 74 -2.63 11.15 -9.40
CA THR A 74 -3.00 10.29 -8.27
C THR A 74 -2.35 8.92 -8.43
N LEU A 75 -2.32 8.15 -7.36
CA LEU A 75 -2.00 6.72 -7.43
C LEU A 75 -3.09 5.97 -8.23
N ASP A 76 -2.70 4.85 -8.84
CA ASP A 76 -3.57 3.97 -9.65
C ASP A 76 -4.50 3.08 -8.79
N PHE A 77 -4.54 3.32 -7.48
CA PHE A 77 -5.37 2.61 -6.53
C PHE A 77 -5.82 3.57 -5.43
N SER A 78 -6.97 3.25 -4.85
CA SER A 78 -7.63 4.04 -3.81
C SER A 78 -7.48 3.40 -2.43
N MET A 79 -7.92 4.14 -1.40
CA MET A 79 -8.08 3.59 -0.06
C MET A 79 -8.96 2.33 -0.05
N SER A 80 -10.05 2.31 -0.83
CA SER A 80 -10.94 1.17 -0.90
C SER A 80 -10.24 -0.07 -1.45
N ASP A 81 -9.43 0.10 -2.50
CA ASP A 81 -8.64 -0.99 -3.07
C ASP A 81 -7.65 -1.55 -2.05
N ILE A 82 -6.99 -0.70 -1.26
CA ILE A 82 -6.08 -1.13 -0.18
C ILE A 82 -6.84 -1.99 0.83
N LEU A 83 -8.01 -1.54 1.30
CA LEU A 83 -8.82 -2.29 2.25
C LEU A 83 -9.26 -3.64 1.68
N GLU A 84 -9.63 -3.67 0.40
CA GLU A 84 -9.98 -4.89 -0.32
C GLU A 84 -8.78 -5.84 -0.43
N TYR A 85 -7.59 -5.35 -0.78
CA TYR A 85 -6.38 -6.17 -0.88
C TYR A 85 -6.06 -6.86 0.44
N PHE A 86 -6.06 -6.12 1.56
CA PHE A 86 -5.81 -6.68 2.89
C PHE A 86 -6.87 -7.70 3.30
N SER A 87 -8.14 -7.44 2.98
CA SER A 87 -9.26 -8.35 3.24
C SER A 87 -9.16 -9.64 2.41
N ASP A 88 -8.90 -9.52 1.12
CA ASP A 88 -8.77 -10.67 0.21
C ASP A 88 -7.62 -11.59 0.62
N ILE A 89 -6.47 -11.00 0.94
CA ILE A 89 -5.28 -11.75 1.35
C ILE A 89 -5.57 -12.52 2.64
N ALA A 90 -6.20 -11.87 3.63
CA ALA A 90 -6.55 -12.50 4.90
C ALA A 90 -7.66 -13.56 4.79
N ARG A 91 -8.49 -13.54 3.72
CA ARG A 91 -9.52 -14.56 3.46
C ARG A 91 -8.99 -15.75 2.64
N SER A 92 -7.88 -15.56 1.93
CA SER A 92 -7.30 -16.56 1.03
C SER A 92 -6.30 -17.49 1.72
N HIS A 93 -6.05 -17.27 3.02
CA HIS A 93 -5.13 -18.00 3.90
C HIS A 93 -5.87 -18.32 5.20
#